data_AF-A0A150H415-F1
#
_entry.id   AF-A0A150H415-F1
#
_cell.length_a   1.000
_cell.length_b   1.000
_cell.length_c   1.000
_cell.angle_alpha   90.00
_cell.angle_beta   90.00
_cell.angle_gamma   90.00
#
_symmetry.space_group_name_H-M   'P 1'
#
loop_
_entity.id
_entity.type
_entity.pdbx_description
1 polymer ?
#
loop_
_entity_poly.entity_id
_entity_poly.type
_entity_poly.pdbx_seq_one_letter_code
_entity_poly.pdbx_strand_id
1 'polypeptide(L)'
;MAAVKLTPAEEEAIIKQRYLTQMTVPKGNLPLKVLTKKFLQLLEQADKGPDAEAEVARLYREFLREAAQTELHAKKLRAVCEANTREQASYTAKQQELEAAIEQTRRDIEAKKAELVRAKMVLGQNQQYDILRHHIMEYPSRASTQAAIDAELQHMAEARAEGARVAQLMERRRKQFSLLFYVIEELQRTADSTAEELAGMAAGPGAGAGAMEVDG
;
A
#
# COMPACT_ATOMS: atom_id res chain seq x y z
N MET A 1 29.02 -60.32 -48.11
CA MET A 1 28.97 -59.94 -46.68
C MET A 1 27.51 -59.73 -46.30
N ALA A 2 27.07 -60.14 -45.11
CA ALA A 2 25.73 -59.83 -44.62
C ALA A 2 25.65 -58.34 -44.26
N ALA A 3 24.54 -57.68 -44.61
CA ALA A 3 24.30 -56.30 -44.16
C ALA A 3 23.92 -56.32 -42.68
N VAL A 4 24.75 -55.70 -41.83
CA VAL A 4 24.40 -55.46 -40.43
C VAL A 4 23.23 -54.49 -40.41
N LYS A 5 22.06 -54.96 -39.98
CA LYS A 5 20.88 -54.12 -39.76
C LYS A 5 21.07 -53.39 -38.44
N LEU A 6 21.19 -52.07 -38.51
CA LEU A 6 21.14 -51.19 -37.34
C LEU A 6 19.71 -51.17 -36.78
N THR A 7 19.58 -50.89 -35.48
CA THR A 7 18.28 -50.60 -34.86
C THR A 7 17.86 -49.15 -35.14
N PRO A 8 16.55 -48.82 -35.12
CA PRO A 8 16.09 -47.46 -35.39
C PRO A 8 16.70 -46.39 -34.47
N ALA A 9 17.03 -46.75 -33.22
CA ALA A 9 17.69 -45.84 -32.27
C ALA A 9 19.16 -45.56 -32.64
N GLU A 10 19.89 -46.56 -33.17
CA GLU A 10 21.24 -46.36 -33.70
C GLU A 10 21.22 -45.56 -35.00
N GLU A 11 20.25 -45.81 -35.88
CA GLU A 11 20.05 -45.02 -37.09
C GLU A 11 19.72 -43.55 -36.76
N GLU A 12 18.80 -43.28 -35.81
CA GLU A 12 18.51 -41.92 -35.36
C GLU A 12 19.73 -41.26 -34.72
N ALA A 13 20.49 -41.97 -33.88
CA ALA A 13 21.73 -41.45 -33.31
C ALA A 13 22.75 -41.07 -34.39
N ILE A 14 22.94 -41.91 -35.42
CA ILE A 14 23.82 -41.63 -36.57
C ILE A 14 23.31 -40.43 -37.39
N ILE A 15 22.00 -40.33 -37.64
CA ILE A 15 21.39 -39.20 -38.36
C ILE A 15 21.61 -37.89 -37.57
N LYS A 16 21.31 -37.90 -36.27
CA LYS A 16 21.45 -36.77 -35.35
C LYS A 16 22.91 -36.33 -35.23
N GLN A 17 23.84 -37.27 -35.15
CA GLN A 17 25.29 -37.00 -35.14
C GLN A 17 25.77 -36.39 -36.46
N ARG A 18 25.33 -36.91 -37.62
CA ARG A 18 25.65 -36.32 -38.94
C ARG A 18 25.12 -34.89 -39.11
N TYR A 19 23.91 -34.65 -38.61
CA TYR A 19 23.27 -33.32 -38.65
C TYR A 19 24.02 -32.33 -37.75
N LEU A 20 24.29 -32.70 -36.50
CA LEU A 20 25.02 -31.86 -35.51
C LEU A 20 26.47 -31.54 -35.92
N THR A 21 27.19 -32.51 -36.50
CA THR A 21 28.59 -32.32 -36.92
C THR A 21 28.73 -31.51 -38.22
N GLN A 22 27.62 -31.11 -38.85
CA GLN A 22 27.57 -30.63 -40.23
C GLN A 22 28.33 -31.54 -41.23
N MET A 23 28.41 -32.84 -40.94
CA MET A 23 28.77 -33.87 -41.93
C MET A 23 27.60 -34.07 -42.90
N THR A 24 27.28 -32.99 -43.61
CA THR A 24 26.73 -33.06 -44.97
C THR A 24 27.48 -34.15 -45.71
N VAL A 25 26.73 -35.08 -46.32
CA VAL A 25 27.31 -36.18 -47.09
C VAL A 25 28.26 -35.57 -48.11
N PRO A 26 29.59 -35.79 -48.01
CA PRO A 26 30.50 -35.27 -49.00
C PRO A 26 30.09 -35.89 -50.34
N LYS A 27 29.89 -35.07 -51.38
CA LYS A 27 29.70 -35.58 -52.76
C LYS A 27 31.04 -36.05 -53.36
N GLY A 28 31.80 -36.79 -52.55
CA GLY A 28 33.18 -37.22 -52.74
C GLY A 28 33.52 -38.29 -51.70
N ASN A 29 34.63 -39.00 -51.88
CA ASN A 29 34.98 -40.13 -51.03
C ASN A 29 35.41 -39.67 -49.62
N LEU A 30 35.01 -40.42 -48.58
CA LEU A 30 35.50 -40.23 -47.21
C LEU A 30 37.04 -40.29 -47.20
N PRO A 31 37.76 -39.44 -46.43
CA PRO A 31 39.23 -39.41 -46.42
C PRO A 31 39.87 -40.78 -46.17
N LEU A 32 39.39 -41.51 -45.16
CA LEU A 32 39.81 -42.91 -44.89
C LEU A 32 39.61 -43.84 -46.09
N LYS A 33 38.50 -43.70 -46.85
CA LYS A 33 38.23 -44.52 -48.04
C LYS A 33 39.19 -44.20 -49.19
N VAL A 34 39.60 -42.94 -49.35
CA VAL A 34 40.63 -42.54 -50.33
C VAL A 34 41.99 -43.10 -49.92
N LEU A 35 42.34 -42.95 -48.63
CA LEU A 35 43.59 -43.43 -48.05
C LEU A 35 43.75 -44.95 -48.18
N THR A 36 42.72 -45.72 -47.80
CA THR A 36 42.70 -47.19 -47.99
C THR A 36 42.79 -47.56 -49.47
N LYS A 37 42.11 -46.85 -50.39
CA LYS A 37 42.23 -47.15 -51.82
C LYS A 37 43.66 -46.93 -52.33
N LYS A 38 44.30 -45.81 -51.97
CA LYS A 38 45.70 -45.53 -52.34
C LYS A 38 46.67 -46.55 -51.74
N PHE A 39 46.42 -47.01 -50.51
CA PHE A 39 47.22 -48.05 -49.87
C PHE A 39 47.13 -49.39 -50.62
N LEU A 40 45.92 -49.83 -50.97
CA LEU A 40 45.73 -51.05 -51.77
C LEU A 40 46.37 -50.93 -53.16
N GLN A 41 46.22 -49.79 -53.84
CA GLN A 41 46.86 -49.54 -55.14
C GLN A 41 48.40 -49.52 -55.06
N LEU A 42 48.99 -49.15 -53.92
CA LEU A 42 50.43 -49.25 -53.70
C LEU A 42 50.89 -50.71 -53.58
N LEU A 43 50.15 -51.54 -52.84
CA LEU A 43 50.43 -52.98 -52.72
C LEU A 43 50.31 -53.68 -54.09
N GLU A 44 49.23 -53.39 -54.84
CA GLU A 44 48.98 -53.93 -56.19
C GLU A 44 50.09 -53.65 -57.22
N GLN A 45 50.96 -52.64 -57.00
CA GLN A 45 52.15 -52.43 -57.83
C GLN A 45 53.43 -53.01 -57.20
N ALA A 46 53.53 -53.06 -55.87
CA ALA A 46 54.67 -53.66 -55.18
C ALA A 46 54.79 -55.17 -55.48
N ASP A 47 53.67 -55.87 -55.61
CA ASP A 47 53.60 -57.30 -55.95
C ASP A 47 54.11 -57.63 -57.37
N LYS A 48 54.41 -56.63 -58.21
CA LYS A 48 54.87 -56.81 -59.61
C LYS A 48 56.40 -56.90 -59.76
N GLY A 49 57.17 -56.75 -58.68
CA GLY A 49 58.62 -56.88 -58.71
C GLY A 49 59.35 -55.66 -59.29
N PRO A 50 60.63 -55.81 -59.70
CA PRO A 50 61.56 -54.69 -59.89
C PRO A 50 61.15 -53.72 -61.01
N ASP A 51 60.49 -54.19 -62.08
CA ASP A 51 60.06 -53.34 -63.20
C ASP A 51 59.04 -52.25 -62.80
N ALA A 52 58.43 -52.37 -61.61
CA ALA A 52 57.45 -51.42 -61.07
C ALA A 52 58.04 -50.37 -60.11
N GLU A 53 59.34 -50.42 -59.77
CA GLU A 53 59.94 -49.68 -58.65
C GLU A 53 59.70 -48.15 -58.72
N ALA A 54 59.81 -47.54 -59.91
CA ALA A 54 59.56 -46.11 -60.10
C ALA A 54 58.09 -45.70 -59.85
N GLU A 55 57.14 -46.57 -60.18
CA GLU A 55 55.69 -46.34 -59.97
C GLU A 55 55.30 -46.59 -58.51
N VAL A 56 55.88 -47.61 -57.87
CA VAL A 56 55.77 -47.83 -56.41
C VAL A 56 56.28 -46.59 -55.66
N ALA A 57 57.42 -46.03 -56.07
CA ALA A 57 57.97 -44.79 -55.50
C ALA A 57 57.09 -43.55 -55.79
N ARG A 58 56.28 -43.53 -56.86
CA ARG A 58 55.27 -42.48 -57.10
C ARG A 58 54.08 -42.66 -56.16
N LEU A 59 53.47 -43.84 -56.15
CA LEU A 59 52.28 -44.14 -55.35
C LEU A 59 52.54 -44.03 -53.84
N TYR A 60 53.74 -44.37 -53.37
CA TYR A 60 54.12 -44.20 -51.97
C TYR A 60 54.09 -42.71 -51.55
N ARG A 61 54.61 -41.80 -52.39
CA ARG A 61 54.53 -40.34 -52.15
C ARG A 61 53.09 -39.83 -52.22
N GLU A 62 52.26 -40.36 -53.10
CA GLU A 62 50.84 -40.01 -53.19
C GLU A 62 49.98 -40.54 -52.03
N PHE A 63 50.37 -41.68 -51.44
CA PHE A 63 49.80 -42.24 -50.22
C PHE A 63 50.21 -41.42 -48.99
N LEU A 64 51.50 -41.11 -48.80
CA LEU A 64 51.99 -40.27 -47.70
C LEU A 64 51.31 -38.88 -47.69
N ARG A 65 51.11 -38.28 -48.88
CA ARG A 65 50.36 -37.03 -49.02
C ARG A 65 48.90 -37.16 -48.55
N GLU A 66 48.23 -38.26 -48.88
CA GLU A 66 46.85 -38.52 -48.45
C GLU A 66 46.76 -38.77 -46.93
N ALA A 67 47.76 -39.45 -46.36
CA ALA A 67 47.86 -39.70 -44.93
C ALA A 67 47.98 -38.38 -44.15
N ALA A 68 48.90 -37.50 -44.55
CA ALA A 68 49.07 -36.18 -43.96
C ALA A 68 47.81 -35.28 -44.12
N GLN A 69 47.15 -35.34 -45.28
CA GLN A 69 45.90 -34.60 -45.51
C GLN A 69 44.73 -35.13 -44.66
N THR A 70 44.66 -36.44 -44.45
CA THR A 70 43.68 -37.09 -43.57
C THR A 70 43.94 -36.75 -42.10
N GLU A 71 45.20 -36.75 -41.67
CA GLU A 71 45.62 -36.39 -40.32
C GLU A 71 45.29 -34.91 -40.01
N LEU A 72 45.59 -34.00 -40.95
CA LEU A 72 45.23 -32.57 -40.83
C LEU A 72 43.71 -32.37 -40.72
N HIS A 73 42.93 -33.13 -41.49
CA HIS A 73 41.46 -33.10 -41.41
C HIS A 73 40.96 -33.59 -40.03
N ALA A 74 41.52 -34.69 -39.51
CA ALA A 74 41.19 -35.20 -38.19
C ALA A 74 41.56 -34.21 -37.06
N LYS A 75 42.73 -33.55 -37.15
CA LYS A 75 43.15 -32.48 -36.23
C LYS A 75 42.18 -31.29 -36.27
N LYS A 76 41.75 -30.86 -37.47
CA LYS A 76 40.73 -29.80 -37.62
C LYS A 76 39.39 -30.18 -36.99
N LEU A 77 38.89 -31.40 -37.25
CA LEU A 77 37.63 -31.86 -36.66
C LEU A 77 37.69 -31.91 -35.13
N ARG A 78 38.81 -32.40 -34.55
CA ARG A 78 39.01 -32.39 -33.09
C ARG A 78 38.95 -30.97 -32.52
N ALA A 79 39.68 -30.03 -33.11
CA ALA A 79 39.68 -28.63 -32.65
C ALA A 79 38.30 -27.96 -32.74
N VAL A 80 37.50 -28.31 -33.76
CA VAL A 80 36.10 -27.86 -33.88
C VAL A 80 35.23 -28.47 -32.77
N CYS A 81 35.32 -29.78 -32.51
CA CYS A 81 34.61 -30.40 -31.39
C CYS A 81 34.97 -29.75 -30.04
N GLU A 82 36.26 -29.52 -29.78
CA GLU A 82 36.76 -28.86 -28.57
C GLU A 82 36.33 -27.38 -28.46
N ALA A 83 36.12 -26.68 -29.58
CA ALA A 83 35.50 -25.37 -29.60
C ALA A 83 33.99 -25.46 -29.25
N ASN A 84 33.25 -26.32 -29.96
CA ASN A 84 31.81 -26.50 -29.78
C ASN A 84 31.45 -26.93 -28.35
N THR A 85 32.22 -27.80 -27.71
CA THR A 85 31.99 -28.20 -26.30
C THR A 85 32.18 -27.04 -25.32
N ARG A 86 33.19 -26.19 -25.53
CA ARG A 86 33.40 -24.98 -24.70
C ARG A 86 32.31 -23.94 -24.92
N GLU A 87 31.88 -23.77 -26.17
CA GLU A 87 30.79 -22.86 -26.55
C GLU A 87 29.44 -23.34 -25.98
N GLN A 88 29.15 -24.65 -26.05
CA GLN A 88 27.96 -25.25 -25.45
C GLN A 88 27.94 -25.03 -23.92
N ALA A 89 29.05 -25.24 -23.22
CA ALA A 89 29.14 -24.97 -21.78
C ALA A 89 28.92 -23.48 -21.45
N SER A 90 29.45 -22.57 -22.28
CA SER A 90 29.21 -21.12 -22.18
C SER A 90 27.73 -20.76 -22.36
N TYR A 91 27.04 -21.39 -23.32
CA TYR A 91 25.60 -21.19 -23.51
C TYR A 91 24.77 -21.76 -22.36
N THR A 92 25.11 -22.93 -21.80
CA THR A 92 24.43 -23.48 -20.62
C THR A 92 24.59 -22.57 -19.40
N ALA A 93 25.78 -22.01 -19.16
CA ALA A 93 26.00 -21.05 -18.08
C ALA A 93 25.15 -19.77 -18.26
N LYS A 94 25.13 -19.19 -19.48
CA LYS A 94 24.31 -18.01 -19.80
C LYS A 94 22.81 -18.28 -19.70
N GLN A 95 22.36 -19.50 -20.02
CA GLN A 95 20.97 -19.89 -19.84
C GLN A 95 20.59 -19.90 -18.35
N GLN A 96 21.43 -20.47 -17.48
CA GLN A 96 21.21 -20.47 -16.03
C GLN A 96 21.21 -19.06 -15.43
N GLU A 97 22.12 -18.19 -15.89
CA GLU A 97 22.14 -16.76 -15.53
C GLU A 97 20.85 -16.04 -15.93
N LEU A 98 20.36 -16.27 -17.16
CA LEU A 98 19.12 -15.69 -17.67
C LEU A 98 17.88 -16.21 -16.91
N GLU A 99 17.82 -17.51 -16.62
CA GLU A 99 16.74 -18.12 -15.83
C GLU A 99 16.70 -17.55 -14.40
N ALA A 100 17.86 -17.37 -13.75
CA ALA A 100 17.96 -16.71 -12.46
C ALA A 100 17.53 -15.24 -12.49
N ALA A 101 17.92 -14.50 -13.55
CA ALA A 101 17.51 -13.10 -13.74
C ALA A 101 16.00 -12.96 -13.99
N ILE A 102 15.38 -13.89 -14.72
CA ILE A 102 13.92 -13.96 -14.94
C ILE A 102 13.20 -14.21 -13.61
N GLU A 103 13.65 -15.16 -12.80
CA GLU A 103 13.05 -15.45 -11.50
C GLU A 103 13.21 -14.31 -10.49
N GLN A 104 14.34 -13.61 -10.49
CA GLN A 104 14.50 -12.40 -9.68
C GLN A 104 13.54 -11.29 -10.15
N THR A 105 13.49 -11.03 -11.45
CA THR A 105 12.57 -10.02 -12.04
C THR A 105 11.10 -10.33 -11.71
N ARG A 106 10.70 -11.60 -11.70
CA ARG A 106 9.35 -12.04 -11.27
C ARG A 106 9.06 -11.70 -9.82
N ARG A 107 10.02 -11.93 -8.90
CA ARG A 107 9.89 -11.58 -7.47
C ARG A 107 9.77 -10.07 -7.28
N ASP A 108 10.57 -9.29 -8.00
CA ASP A 108 10.54 -7.83 -7.94
C ASP A 108 9.22 -7.25 -8.47
N ILE A 109 8.62 -7.86 -9.49
CA ILE A 109 7.27 -7.51 -9.98
C ILE A 109 6.20 -7.77 -8.91
N GLU A 110 6.20 -8.91 -8.22
CA GLU A 110 5.23 -9.17 -7.14
C GLU A 110 5.44 -8.26 -5.92
N ALA A 111 6.69 -7.98 -5.56
CA ALA A 111 7.01 -7.00 -4.51
C ALA A 111 6.48 -5.61 -4.86
N LYS A 112 6.66 -5.15 -6.11
CA LYS A 112 6.16 -3.85 -6.58
C LYS A 112 4.65 -3.80 -6.73
N LYS A 113 3.97 -4.90 -7.07
CA LYS A 113 2.50 -5.00 -6.97
C LYS A 113 2.01 -4.81 -5.53
N ALA A 114 2.64 -5.48 -4.56
CA ALA A 114 2.29 -5.36 -3.14
C ALA A 114 2.60 -3.96 -2.56
N GLU A 115 3.63 -3.28 -3.06
CA GLU A 115 3.91 -1.87 -2.77
C GLU A 115 2.83 -0.94 -3.36
N LEU A 116 2.44 -1.13 -4.63
CA LEU A 116 1.40 -0.35 -5.30
C LEU A 116 0.03 -0.47 -4.63
N VAL A 117 -0.35 -1.67 -4.15
CA VAL A 117 -1.61 -1.87 -3.39
C VAL A 117 -1.59 -1.08 -2.07
N ARG A 118 -0.48 -1.11 -1.34
CA ARG A 118 -0.31 -0.32 -0.10
C ARG A 118 -0.33 1.19 -0.37
N ALA A 119 0.33 1.65 -1.43
CA ALA A 119 0.32 3.05 -1.83
C ALA A 119 -1.10 3.54 -2.20
N LYS A 120 -1.89 2.73 -2.91
CA LYS A 120 -3.31 3.03 -3.22
C LYS A 120 -4.17 3.11 -1.95
N MET A 121 -3.94 2.23 -0.97
CA MET A 121 -4.65 2.28 0.31
C MET A 121 -4.36 3.58 1.07
N VAL A 122 -3.10 3.99 1.16
CA VAL A 122 -2.70 5.25 1.80
C VAL A 122 -3.27 6.47 1.05
N LEU A 123 -3.29 6.45 -0.28
CA LEU A 123 -3.91 7.52 -1.06
C LEU A 123 -5.42 7.65 -0.76
N GLY A 124 -6.15 6.53 -0.70
CA GLY A 124 -7.57 6.52 -0.33
C GLY A 124 -7.83 6.98 1.10
N GLN A 125 -6.96 6.62 2.04
CA GLN A 125 -7.01 7.12 3.42
C GLN A 125 -6.78 8.63 3.49
N ASN A 126 -5.77 9.15 2.78
CA ASN A 126 -5.50 10.59 2.71
C ASN A 126 -6.70 11.36 2.11
N GLN A 127 -7.32 10.85 1.04
CA GLN A 127 -8.53 11.44 0.47
C GLN A 127 -9.71 11.47 1.46
N GLN A 128 -9.89 10.44 2.29
CA GLN A 128 -10.88 10.42 3.36
C GLN A 128 -10.54 11.43 4.47
N TYR A 129 -9.26 11.57 4.83
CA TYR A 129 -8.82 12.59 5.79
C TYR A 129 -9.01 14.01 5.25
N ASP A 130 -8.80 14.26 3.96
CA ASP A 130 -9.05 15.57 3.33
C ASP A 130 -10.54 15.91 3.32
N ILE A 131 -11.42 14.97 2.95
CA ILE A 131 -12.89 15.15 3.03
C ILE A 131 -13.34 15.46 4.47
N LEU A 132 -12.87 14.67 5.45
CA LEU A 132 -13.18 14.90 6.86
C LEU A 132 -12.61 16.24 7.35
N ARG A 133 -11.41 16.62 6.91
CA ARG A 133 -10.80 17.92 7.21
C ARG A 133 -11.63 19.07 6.64
N HIS A 134 -12.16 18.95 5.42
CA HIS A 134 -13.06 19.96 4.85
C HIS A 134 -14.31 20.13 5.72
N HIS A 135 -15.00 19.05 6.09
CA HIS A 135 -16.14 19.13 7.02
C HIS A 135 -15.78 19.71 8.39
N ILE A 136 -14.61 19.38 8.96
CA ILE A 136 -14.17 19.97 10.23
C ILE A 136 -13.93 21.48 10.11
N MET A 137 -13.52 21.98 8.94
CA MET A 137 -13.31 23.41 8.68
C MET A 137 -14.61 24.18 8.38
N GLU A 138 -15.76 23.51 8.22
CA GLU A 138 -17.08 24.16 8.16
C GLU A 138 -17.53 24.69 9.55
N TYR A 139 -16.94 24.15 10.63
CA TYR A 139 -17.26 24.54 12.01
C TYR A 139 -16.21 25.50 12.59
N PRO A 140 -16.63 26.42 13.50
CA PRO A 140 -15.70 27.32 14.17
C PRO A 140 -14.69 26.56 15.05
N SER A 141 -13.51 27.16 15.25
CA SER A 141 -12.45 26.54 16.04
C SER A 141 -12.90 26.31 17.49
N ARG A 142 -12.46 25.19 18.09
CA ARG A 142 -12.82 24.83 19.48
C ARG A 142 -12.51 25.94 20.49
N ALA A 143 -11.43 26.70 20.28
CA ALA A 143 -11.08 27.84 21.12
C ALA A 143 -12.07 29.02 20.98
N SER A 144 -12.56 29.30 19.77
CA SER A 144 -13.59 30.32 19.52
C SER A 144 -14.92 29.92 20.18
N THR A 145 -15.34 28.67 19.99
CA THR A 145 -16.57 28.13 20.60
C THR A 145 -16.48 28.12 22.13
N GLN A 146 -15.33 27.76 22.71
CA GLN A 146 -15.14 27.82 24.17
C GLN A 146 -15.20 29.25 24.69
N ALA A 147 -14.53 30.21 24.04
CA ALA A 147 -14.59 31.62 24.46
C ALA A 147 -16.02 32.20 24.41
N ALA A 148 -16.83 31.78 23.42
CA ALA A 148 -18.24 32.16 23.34
C ALA A 148 -19.08 31.54 24.48
N ILE A 149 -18.83 30.26 24.83
CA ILE A 149 -19.47 29.60 25.99
C ILE A 149 -19.09 30.30 27.29
N ASP A 150 -17.80 30.62 27.48
CA ASP A 150 -17.30 31.26 28.70
C ASP A 150 -17.88 32.68 28.88
N ALA A 151 -18.05 33.43 27.79
CA ALA A 151 -18.69 34.75 27.79
C ALA A 151 -20.20 34.67 28.11
N GLU A 152 -20.93 33.73 27.51
CA GLU A 152 -22.35 33.52 27.81
C GLU A 152 -22.55 33.09 29.27
N LEU A 153 -21.68 32.22 29.80
CA LEU A 153 -21.71 31.83 31.21
C LEU A 153 -21.46 33.02 32.16
N GLN A 154 -20.64 34.00 31.77
CA GLN A 154 -20.47 35.25 32.52
C GLN A 154 -21.75 36.10 32.50
N HIS A 155 -22.35 36.33 31.33
CA HIS A 155 -23.64 37.05 31.25
C HIS A 155 -24.77 36.35 32.02
N MET A 156 -24.84 35.01 31.99
CA MET A 156 -25.78 34.24 32.82
C MET A 156 -25.53 34.44 34.33
N ALA A 157 -24.28 34.62 34.77
CA ALA A 157 -23.94 34.89 36.16
C ALA A 157 -24.30 36.33 36.56
N GLU A 158 -24.01 37.32 35.71
CA GLU A 158 -24.38 38.73 35.89
C GLU A 158 -25.91 38.89 35.99
N ALA A 159 -26.66 38.31 35.06
CA ALA A 159 -28.12 38.36 35.05
C ALA A 159 -28.75 37.71 36.29
N ARG A 160 -28.15 36.62 36.80
CA ARG A 160 -28.58 36.00 38.08
C ARG A 160 -28.28 36.89 39.28
N ALA A 161 -27.13 37.55 39.32
CA ALA A 161 -26.76 38.47 40.40
C ALA A 161 -27.69 39.70 40.43
N GLU A 162 -27.97 40.30 39.26
CA GLU A 162 -28.90 41.42 39.15
C GLU A 162 -30.34 41.00 39.47
N GLY A 163 -30.79 39.82 39.01
CA GLY A 163 -32.09 39.26 39.37
C GLY A 163 -32.25 39.07 40.89
N ALA A 164 -31.21 38.58 41.57
CA ALA A 164 -31.18 38.47 43.03
C ALA A 164 -31.21 39.85 43.72
N ARG A 165 -30.48 40.84 43.19
CA ARG A 165 -30.48 42.23 43.69
C ARG A 165 -31.87 42.88 43.56
N VAL A 166 -32.55 42.68 42.43
CA VAL A 166 -33.92 43.16 42.20
C VAL A 166 -34.90 42.45 43.14
N ALA A 167 -34.80 41.13 43.33
CA ALA A 167 -35.64 40.39 44.27
C ALA A 167 -35.50 40.91 45.71
N GLN A 168 -34.26 41.14 46.19
CA GLN A 168 -34.00 41.75 47.49
C GLN A 168 -34.58 43.17 47.61
N LEU A 169 -34.48 43.99 46.55
CA LEU A 169 -35.05 45.34 46.52
C LEU A 169 -36.59 45.31 46.60
N MET A 170 -37.25 44.38 45.90
CA MET A 170 -38.70 44.25 45.93
C MET A 170 -39.19 43.72 47.28
N GLU A 171 -38.49 42.76 47.90
CA GLU A 171 -38.81 42.30 49.25
C GLU A 171 -38.58 43.40 50.31
N ARG A 172 -37.58 44.27 50.14
CA ARG A 172 -37.44 45.48 50.98
C ARG A 172 -38.61 46.44 50.79
N ARG A 173 -39.00 46.73 49.53
CA ARG A 173 -40.16 47.60 49.22
C ARG A 173 -41.45 47.02 49.80
N ARG A 174 -41.68 45.71 49.69
CA ARG A 174 -42.82 45.00 50.29
C ARG A 174 -42.90 45.26 51.80
N LYS A 175 -41.78 45.07 52.52
CA LYS A 175 -41.69 45.34 53.97
C LYS A 175 -41.95 46.82 54.30
N GLN A 176 -41.46 47.76 53.48
CA GLN A 176 -41.73 49.18 53.64
C GLN A 176 -43.21 49.53 53.42
N PHE A 177 -43.88 48.91 52.44
CA PHE A 177 -45.34 49.08 52.25
C PHE A 177 -46.15 48.44 53.39
N SER A 178 -45.80 47.24 53.86
CA SER A 178 -46.47 46.62 55.01
C SER A 178 -46.36 47.47 56.29
N LEU A 179 -45.21 48.10 56.53
CA LEU A 179 -45.05 49.04 57.64
C LEU A 179 -45.90 50.32 57.43
N LEU A 180 -45.98 50.84 56.21
CA LEU A 180 -46.83 52.00 55.90
C LEU A 180 -48.32 51.68 56.12
N PHE A 181 -48.80 50.51 55.70
CA PHE A 181 -50.18 50.08 55.97
C PHE A 181 -50.45 49.96 57.47
N TYR A 182 -49.55 49.34 58.23
CA TYR A 182 -49.67 49.26 59.70
C TYR A 182 -49.75 50.64 60.36
N VAL A 183 -48.90 51.60 59.95
CA VAL A 183 -48.95 52.98 60.47
C VAL A 183 -50.22 53.71 60.05
N ILE A 184 -50.79 53.41 58.87
CA ILE A 184 -52.09 53.96 58.46
C ILE A 184 -53.23 53.37 59.30
N GLU A 185 -53.24 52.06 59.56
CA GLU A 185 -54.20 51.39 60.44
C GLU A 185 -54.11 51.89 61.89
N GLU A 186 -52.88 52.11 62.40
CA GLU A 186 -52.62 52.68 63.72
C GLU A 186 -53.09 54.14 63.80
N LEU A 187 -52.76 54.98 62.81
CA LEU A 187 -53.23 56.37 62.74
C LEU A 187 -54.75 56.46 62.63
N GLN A 188 -55.39 55.62 61.80
CA GLN A 188 -56.86 55.53 61.71
C GLN A 188 -57.45 55.15 63.07
N ARG A 189 -56.93 54.09 63.71
CA ARG A 189 -57.39 53.66 65.03
C ARG A 189 -57.22 54.73 66.11
N THR A 190 -56.14 55.52 66.08
CA THR A 190 -55.98 56.66 67.00
C THR A 190 -56.91 57.82 66.66
N ALA A 191 -57.18 58.08 65.37
CA ALA A 191 -58.15 59.10 64.97
C ALA A 191 -59.56 58.72 65.45
N ASP A 192 -59.97 57.47 65.22
CA ASP A 192 -61.24 56.91 65.69
C ASP A 192 -61.34 56.98 67.23
N SER A 193 -60.30 56.55 67.96
CA SER A 193 -60.31 56.63 69.43
C SER A 193 -60.32 58.07 69.96
N THR A 194 -59.63 59.02 69.31
CA THR A 194 -59.74 60.43 69.70
C THR A 194 -61.09 61.04 69.35
N ALA A 195 -61.79 60.54 68.32
CA ALA A 195 -63.17 60.93 68.05
C ALA A 195 -64.13 60.38 69.11
N GLU A 196 -63.93 59.14 69.57
CA GLU A 196 -64.66 58.56 70.72
C GLU A 196 -64.36 59.29 72.04
N GLU A 197 -63.10 59.66 72.32
CA GLU A 197 -62.72 60.45 73.50
C GLU A 197 -63.29 61.87 73.45
N LEU A 198 -63.25 62.55 72.30
CA LEU A 198 -63.87 63.87 72.14
C LEU A 198 -65.40 63.82 72.26
N ALA A 199 -66.04 62.75 71.81
CA ALA A 199 -67.47 62.50 72.06
C ALA A 199 -67.74 62.22 73.56
N GLY A 200 -66.84 61.50 74.24
CA GLY A 200 -66.91 61.23 75.68
C GLY A 200 -66.70 62.47 76.55
N MET A 201 -65.77 63.36 76.20
CA MET A 201 -65.51 64.61 76.93
C MET A 201 -66.66 65.63 76.82
N ALA A 202 -67.61 65.44 75.89
CA ALA A 202 -68.85 66.20 75.84
C ALA A 202 -69.92 65.75 76.88
N ALA A 203 -69.67 64.66 77.63
CA ALA A 203 -70.69 63.95 78.43
C ALA A 203 -70.56 64.11 79.97
N GLY A 204 -70.50 65.35 80.47
CA GLY A 204 -70.83 65.68 81.88
C GLY A 204 -69.68 65.58 82.91
N PRO A 205 -69.96 65.65 84.24
CA PRO A 205 -71.28 65.46 84.88
C PRO A 205 -71.75 66.56 85.87
N GLY A 206 -73.07 66.55 86.13
CA GLY A 206 -73.70 67.07 87.36
C GLY A 206 -74.50 68.38 87.23
N ALA A 207 -75.59 68.61 87.98
CA ALA A 207 -76.39 67.69 88.82
C ALA A 207 -77.75 68.32 89.20
N GLY A 208 -78.76 67.50 89.56
CA GLY A 208 -79.77 67.89 90.55
C GLY A 208 -81.22 68.21 90.11
N ALA A 209 -82.09 67.22 90.28
CA ALA A 209 -83.39 67.27 90.97
C ALA A 209 -84.62 68.06 90.43
N GLY A 210 -85.72 67.31 90.22
CA GLY A 210 -87.11 67.75 90.41
C GLY A 210 -87.86 68.30 89.17
N ALA A 211 -89.19 68.20 89.06
CA ALA A 211 -90.17 67.39 89.79
C ALA A 211 -91.54 67.40 89.04
N MET A 212 -92.46 66.48 89.40
CA MET A 212 -93.88 66.41 88.96
C MET A 212 -94.13 66.07 87.46
N GLU A 213 -95.10 65.22 87.03
CA GLU A 213 -96.59 65.20 87.24
C GLU A 213 -97.26 66.47 86.64
N VAL A 214 -98.34 66.46 85.87
CA VAL A 214 -99.34 65.46 85.38
C VAL A 214 -99.71 65.89 83.90
N ASP A 215 -100.51 65.24 83.03
CA ASP A 215 -101.42 64.08 83.01
C ASP A 215 -101.66 63.64 81.53
N GLY A 216 -102.38 62.53 81.29
CA GLY A 216 -103.07 62.23 80.00
C GLY A 216 -102.56 61.07 79.15
#